data_AF-A0A0Q7HUM2-F1
#
_entry.id   AF-A0A0Q7HUM2-F1
#
_cell.length_a   1.000
_cell.length_b   1.000
_cell.length_c   1.000
_cell.angle_alpha   90.00
_cell.angle_beta   90.00
_cell.angle_gamma   90.00
#
_symmetry.space_group_name_H-M   'P 1'
#
loop_
_entity.id
_entity.type
_entity.pdbx_description
1 polymer ?
#
loop_
_entity_poly.entity_id
_entity_poly.type
_entity_poly.pdbx_seq_one_letter_code
_entity_poly.pdbx_strand_id
1 'polypeptide(L)'
;MDGGLMLAESLPRTSSFATDRQRGGAAFVERWTNARAGVIGFLTGRGYSSCSIAERIDDRPETVRRMWTLWDLSAYGHDGRAPQVVVPLSQRDRAHLAGAAATAGLTIEAYCEQILVNSIRR
;
A
#
# COMPACT_ATOMS: atom_id res chain seq x y z
N MET A 1 -0.62 47.45 28.96
CA MET A 1 0.74 47.01 28.56
C MET A 1 0.80 45.52 28.86
N ASP A 2 0.04 44.66 28.17
CA ASP A 2 0.11 44.37 26.71
C ASP A 2 1.57 44.26 26.30
N GLY A 3 2.16 43.08 26.05
CA GLY A 3 1.63 41.93 25.32
C GLY A 3 2.36 41.90 23.98
N GLY A 4 3.18 40.88 23.71
CA GLY A 4 3.89 40.85 22.42
C GLY A 4 4.97 39.79 22.26
N LEU A 5 4.54 38.63 21.77
CA LEU A 5 5.24 37.75 20.83
C LEU A 5 6.47 36.97 21.32
N MET A 6 6.16 35.73 21.72
CA MET A 6 6.98 34.57 21.40
C MET A 6 7.21 34.50 19.88
N LEU A 7 8.46 34.32 19.46
CA LEU A 7 8.77 33.76 18.15
C LEU A 7 9.05 32.26 18.34
N ALA A 8 8.05 31.45 17.98
CA ALA A 8 8.31 30.19 17.27
C ALA A 8 9.22 30.51 16.07
N GLU A 9 10.11 29.67 15.58
CA GLU A 9 9.84 28.31 15.12
C GLU A 9 11.18 27.79 14.57
N SER A 10 11.61 26.60 14.97
CA SER A 10 12.53 25.81 14.14
C SER A 10 12.23 24.36 14.41
N LEU A 11 11.12 23.90 13.83
CA LEU A 11 10.83 22.48 13.76
C LEU A 11 11.83 21.85 12.79
N PRO A 12 12.59 20.81 13.20
CA PRO A 12 13.50 20.12 12.31
C PRO A 12 12.73 19.51 11.14
N ARG A 13 13.33 19.69 9.97
CA ARG A 13 12.86 19.31 8.64
C ARG A 13 12.20 17.94 8.65
N THR A 14 11.03 17.89 8.04
CA THR A 14 10.27 16.70 7.69
C THR A 14 11.23 15.64 7.15
N SER A 15 11.52 14.63 7.97
CA SER A 15 12.15 13.40 7.53
C SER A 15 11.24 12.81 6.48
N SER A 16 11.57 12.98 5.20
CA SER A 16 10.93 12.20 4.15
C SER A 16 11.31 10.76 4.45
N PHE A 17 10.35 9.95 4.86
CA PHE A 17 10.51 8.50 4.90
C PHE A 17 10.80 8.05 3.47
N ALA A 18 12.09 7.98 3.13
CA ALA A 18 12.55 7.44 1.87
C ALA A 18 12.00 6.03 1.79
N THR A 19 11.04 5.84 0.89
CA THR A 19 10.49 4.53 0.59
C THR A 19 11.66 3.67 0.12
N ASP A 20 11.71 2.41 0.56
CA ASP A 20 12.85 1.49 0.39
C ASP A 20 13.40 1.38 -1.05
N ARG A 21 12.62 1.80 -2.06
CA ARG A 21 12.99 1.99 -3.47
C ARG A 21 14.33 2.71 -3.70
N GLN A 22 14.76 3.59 -2.81
CA GLN A 22 15.98 4.40 -2.99
C GLN A 22 17.24 3.78 -2.36
N ARG A 23 17.15 2.66 -1.63
CA ARG A 23 18.30 2.09 -0.91
C ARG A 23 19.25 1.24 -1.78
N GLY A 24 18.84 0.86 -2.99
CA GLY A 24 19.61 -0.08 -3.84
C GLY A 24 20.70 0.53 -4.73
N GLY A 25 20.80 1.86 -4.82
CA GLY A 25 21.66 2.52 -5.81
C GLY A 25 21.31 2.14 -7.26
N ALA A 26 22.01 2.73 -8.24
CA ALA A 26 21.79 2.46 -9.67
C ALA A 26 22.13 1.01 -10.12
N ALA A 27 22.47 0.12 -9.19
CA ALA A 27 22.87 -1.26 -9.45
C ALA A 27 21.70 -2.26 -9.38
N PHE A 28 20.55 -1.88 -8.83
CA PHE A 28 19.36 -2.73 -8.74
C PHE A 28 18.18 -2.03 -9.40
N VAL A 29 17.95 -2.29 -10.68
CA VAL A 29 16.71 -1.87 -11.35
C VAL A 29 15.61 -2.78 -10.81
N GLU A 30 14.76 -2.21 -9.95
CA GLU A 30 13.59 -2.91 -9.42
C GLU A 30 12.69 -3.35 -10.59
N ARG A 31 12.81 -4.63 -11.00
CA ARG A 31 12.02 -5.21 -12.09
C ARG A 31 10.52 -5.16 -11.80
N TRP A 32 10.15 -5.07 -10.54
CA TRP A 32 8.78 -5.12 -10.06
C TRP A 32 8.62 -4.26 -8.81
N THR A 33 7.89 -3.15 -8.93
CA THR A 33 7.81 -2.16 -7.85
C THR A 33 7.06 -2.72 -6.64
N ASN A 34 7.53 -2.40 -5.42
CA ASN A 34 6.79 -2.68 -4.18
C ASN A 34 5.32 -2.19 -4.21
N ALA A 35 5.04 -1.19 -5.04
CA ALA A 35 3.68 -0.74 -5.32
C ALA A 35 2.80 -1.79 -6.00
N ARG A 36 3.32 -2.46 -7.04
CA ARG A 36 2.60 -3.54 -7.72
C ARG A 36 2.30 -4.68 -6.76
N ALA A 37 3.26 -5.06 -5.92
CA ALA A 37 3.03 -6.01 -4.84
C ALA A 37 1.90 -5.55 -3.90
N GLY A 38 1.92 -4.29 -3.48
CA GLY A 38 0.85 -3.72 -2.65
C GLY A 38 -0.55 -3.82 -3.29
N VAL A 39 -0.66 -3.54 -4.59
CA VAL A 39 -1.94 -3.64 -5.33
C VAL A 39 -2.43 -5.07 -5.45
N ILE A 40 -1.53 -6.01 -5.74
CA ILE A 40 -1.86 -7.43 -5.76
C ILE A 40 -2.40 -7.84 -4.39
N GLY A 41 -1.70 -7.51 -3.30
CA GLY A 41 -2.14 -7.83 -1.94
C GLY A 41 -3.52 -7.25 -1.59
N PHE A 42 -3.75 -5.97 -1.91
CA PHE A 42 -5.03 -5.30 -1.66
C PHE A 42 -6.20 -5.95 -2.41
N LEU A 43 -6.05 -6.19 -3.71
CA LEU A 43 -7.10 -6.80 -4.52
C LEU A 43 -7.34 -8.26 -4.13
N THR A 44 -6.27 -8.97 -3.76
CA THR A 44 -6.35 -10.33 -3.21
C THR A 44 -7.19 -10.35 -1.93
N GLY A 45 -6.92 -9.44 -0.98
CA GLY A 45 -7.71 -9.32 0.25
C GLY A 45 -9.19 -8.98 0.03
N ARG A 46 -9.53 -8.37 -1.12
CA ARG A 46 -10.93 -8.10 -1.53
C ARG A 46 -11.59 -9.27 -2.28
N GLY A 47 -10.89 -10.38 -2.48
CA GLY A 47 -11.42 -11.57 -3.14
C GLY A 47 -11.39 -11.52 -4.67
N TYR A 48 -10.54 -10.67 -5.27
CA TYR A 48 -10.40 -10.63 -6.73
C TYR A 48 -9.63 -11.84 -7.25
N SER A 49 -10.06 -12.37 -8.41
CA SER A 49 -9.37 -13.45 -9.09
C SER A 49 -7.99 -13.03 -9.62
N SER A 50 -7.08 -13.99 -9.81
CA SER A 50 -5.77 -13.72 -10.39
C SER A 50 -5.86 -13.09 -11.79
N CYS A 51 -6.87 -13.47 -12.59
CA CYS A 51 -7.13 -12.87 -13.90
C CYS A 51 -7.53 -11.39 -13.79
N SER A 52 -8.49 -11.07 -12.92
CA SER A 52 -8.96 -9.69 -12.72
C SER A 52 -7.87 -8.78 -12.15
N ILE A 53 -6.99 -9.32 -11.29
CA ILE A 53 -5.84 -8.59 -10.77
C ILE A 53 -4.83 -8.32 -11.90
N ALA A 54 -4.53 -9.34 -12.71
CA ALA A 54 -3.59 -9.26 -13.83
C ALA A 54 -4.00 -8.19 -14.87
N GLU A 55 -5.28 -8.12 -15.21
CA GLU A 55 -5.85 -7.07 -16.07
C GLU A 55 -5.61 -5.66 -15.52
N ARG A 56 -5.68 -5.50 -14.18
CA ARG A 56 -5.56 -4.18 -13.54
C ARG A 56 -4.11 -3.72 -13.39
N ILE A 57 -3.15 -4.64 -13.37
CA ILE A 57 -1.72 -4.33 -13.25
C ILE A 57 -0.95 -4.45 -14.57
N ASP A 58 -1.63 -4.83 -15.65
CA ASP A 58 -1.07 -5.10 -16.98
C ASP A 58 0.08 -6.15 -16.91
N ASP A 59 -0.23 -7.31 -16.32
CA ASP A 59 0.69 -8.44 -16.17
C ASP A 59 -0.07 -9.77 -16.44
N ARG A 60 0.59 -10.90 -16.25
CA ARG A 60 0.02 -12.24 -16.48
C ARG A 60 -0.58 -12.83 -15.19
N PRO A 61 -1.68 -13.61 -15.28
CA PRO A 61 -2.27 -14.28 -14.11
C PRO A 61 -1.31 -15.25 -13.40
N GLU A 62 -0.35 -15.85 -14.11
CA GLU A 62 0.70 -16.70 -13.55
C GLU A 62 1.59 -15.93 -12.57
N THR A 63 1.87 -14.66 -12.85
CA THR A 63 2.68 -13.80 -11.99
C THR A 63 1.99 -13.58 -10.65
N VAL A 64 0.68 -13.32 -10.68
CA VAL A 64 -0.15 -13.15 -9.47
C VAL A 64 -0.20 -14.45 -8.65
N ARG A 65 -0.42 -15.59 -9.31
CA ARG A 65 -0.43 -16.91 -8.65
C ARG A 65 0.92 -17.24 -8.00
N ARG A 66 2.03 -16.95 -8.69
CA ARG A 66 3.38 -17.13 -8.14
C ARG A 66 3.60 -16.27 -6.89
N MET A 67 3.11 -15.03 -6.88
CA MET A 67 3.16 -14.18 -5.70
C MET A 67 2.37 -14.76 -4.53
N TRP A 68 1.18 -15.28 -4.78
CA TRP A 68 0.40 -15.96 -3.74
C TRP A 68 1.15 -17.17 -3.16
N THR A 69 1.81 -17.97 -3.99
CA THR A 69 2.66 -19.07 -3.51
C THR A 69 3.84 -18.57 -2.68
N LEU A 70 4.52 -17.48 -3.09
CA LEU A 70 5.64 -16.91 -2.34
C LEU A 70 5.22 -16.31 -0.98
N TRP A 71 3.98 -15.84 -0.89
CA TRP A 71 3.38 -15.33 0.35
C TRP A 71 2.66 -16.40 1.18
N ASP A 72 2.78 -17.66 0.77
CA ASP A 72 2.11 -18.80 1.41
C ASP A 72 0.58 -18.63 1.50
N LEU A 73 -0.01 -17.91 0.55
CA LEU A 73 -1.46 -17.72 0.45
C LEU A 73 -2.19 -18.90 -0.19
N SER A 74 -1.44 -19.90 -0.68
CA SER A 74 -1.95 -21.12 -1.32
C SER A 74 -2.94 -21.89 -0.43
N ALA A 75 -2.77 -21.84 0.90
CA ALA A 75 -3.65 -22.48 1.86
C ALA A 75 -5.03 -21.80 2.00
N TYR A 76 -5.15 -20.54 1.58
CA TYR A 76 -6.35 -19.72 1.77
C TYR A 76 -7.26 -19.69 0.53
N GLY A 77 -6.84 -20.31 -0.57
CA GLY A 77 -7.56 -20.36 -1.84
C GLY A 77 -7.53 -21.76 -2.45
N HIS A 78 -8.22 -22.72 -1.82
CA HIS A 78 -8.57 -23.96 -2.51
C HIS A 78 -9.70 -23.68 -3.53
N ASP A 79 -9.60 -24.31 -4.70
CA ASP A 79 -10.61 -24.31 -5.79
C ASP A 79 -10.69 -23.07 -6.70
N GLY A 80 -9.59 -22.36 -6.92
CA GLY A 80 -9.56 -21.22 -7.86
C GLY A 80 -10.30 -19.97 -7.35
N ARG A 81 -10.68 -19.99 -6.06
CA ARG A 81 -11.21 -18.83 -5.35
C ARG A 81 -10.06 -17.97 -4.82
N ALA A 82 -10.26 -16.66 -4.85
CA ALA A 82 -9.29 -15.72 -4.32
C ALA A 82 -9.09 -15.92 -2.81
N PRO A 83 -7.84 -15.95 -2.31
CA PRO A 83 -7.59 -16.10 -0.89
C PRO A 83 -8.08 -14.87 -0.14
N GLN A 84 -8.94 -15.04 0.86
CA GLN A 84 -9.34 -13.95 1.76
C GLN A 84 -8.21 -13.69 2.76
N VAL A 85 -7.43 -12.64 2.51
CA VAL A 85 -6.36 -12.20 3.40
C VAL A 85 -6.94 -11.19 4.41
N VAL A 86 -7.06 -11.61 5.66
CA VAL A 86 -7.42 -10.73 6.78
C VAL A 86 -6.15 -10.20 7.41
N VAL A 87 -5.87 -8.90 7.26
CA VAL A 87 -4.75 -8.24 7.94
C VAL A 87 -5.23 -7.77 9.32
N PRO A 88 -4.70 -8.32 10.43
CA PRO A 88 -5.05 -7.85 11.76
C PRO A 88 -4.42 -6.46 11.98
N LEU A 89 -5.26 -5.42 11.92
CA LEU A 89 -4.88 -4.06 12.30
C LEU A 89 -5.27 -3.78 13.75
N SER A 90 -4.35 -3.20 14.51
CA SER A 90 -4.67 -2.73 15.86
C SER A 90 -5.70 -1.58 15.79
N GLN A 91 -6.42 -1.34 16.89
CA GLN A 91 -7.36 -0.22 16.95
C GLN A 91 -6.67 1.13 16.71
N ARG A 92 -5.42 1.27 17.16
CA ARG A 92 -4.58 2.45 16.95
C ARG A 92 -4.27 2.66 15.47
N ASP A 93 -3.87 1.61 14.76
CA ASP A 93 -3.54 1.70 13.33
C ASP A 93 -4.78 2.03 12.50
N ARG A 94 -5.93 1.44 12.86
CA ARG A 94 -7.22 1.77 12.23
C ARG A 94 -7.61 3.23 12.45
N ALA A 95 -7.44 3.75 13.66
CA ALA A 95 -7.73 5.15 13.97
C ALA A 95 -6.80 6.09 13.19
N HIS A 96 -5.53 5.73 13.06
CA HIS A 96 -4.57 6.51 12.27
C HIS A 96 -4.95 6.53 10.78
N LEU A 97 -5.30 5.38 10.20
CA LEU A 97 -5.78 5.29 8.81
C LEU A 97 -7.07 6.11 8.60
N ALA A 98 -8.01 6.02 9.54
CA ALA A 98 -9.25 6.79 9.50
C ALA A 98 -8.99 8.31 9.53
N GLY A 99 -8.09 8.77 10.40
CA GLY A 99 -7.71 10.19 10.49
C GLY A 99 -7.02 10.69 9.22
N ALA A 100 -6.13 9.88 8.64
CA ALA A 100 -5.45 10.22 7.39
C ALA A 100 -6.42 10.28 6.20
N ALA A 101 -7.34 9.32 6.11
CA ALA A 101 -8.39 9.31 5.09
C ALA A 101 -9.33 10.51 5.22
N ALA A 102 -9.76 10.84 6.45
CA ALA A 102 -10.60 12.00 6.72
C ALA A 102 -9.92 13.33 6.33
N THR A 103 -8.62 13.46 6.62
CA THR A 103 -7.83 14.65 6.21
C THR A 103 -7.77 14.79 4.69
N ALA A 104 -7.76 13.68 3.95
CA ALA A 104 -7.80 13.66 2.50
C ALA A 104 -9.22 13.78 1.91
N GLY A 105 -10.27 13.84 2.74
CA GLY A 105 -11.66 13.85 2.29
C GLY A 105 -12.11 12.54 1.64
N LEU A 106 -11.47 11.42 1.99
CA LEU A 106 -11.70 10.10 1.39
C LEU A 106 -12.22 9.10 2.43
N THR A 107 -12.89 8.05 1.96
CA THR A 107 -13.11 6.86 2.79
C THR A 107 -11.79 6.12 2.99
N ILE A 108 -11.70 5.28 4.02
CA ILE A 108 -10.48 4.48 4.28
C ILE A 108 -10.14 3.62 3.07
N GLU A 109 -11.15 3.04 2.41
CA GLU A 109 -10.98 2.22 1.22
C GLU A 109 -10.43 3.02 0.05
N ALA A 110 -11.00 4.20 -0.22
CA ALA A 110 -10.57 5.08 -1.30
C ALA A 110 -9.17 5.67 -1.04
N TYR A 111 -8.87 5.96 0.22
CA TYR A 111 -7.56 6.42 0.65
C TYR A 111 -6.48 5.35 0.45
N CYS A 112 -6.75 4.12 0.89
CA CYS A 112 -5.87 2.97 0.65
C CYS A 112 -5.70 2.69 -0.85
N GLU A 113 -6.77 2.75 -1.64
CA GLU A 113 -6.69 2.60 -3.10
C GLU A 113 -5.83 3.70 -3.74
N GLN A 114 -5.98 4.97 -3.33
CA GLN A 114 -5.16 6.07 -3.85
C GLN A 114 -3.67 5.91 -3.52
N ILE A 115 -3.32 5.55 -2.28
CA ILE A 115 -1.92 5.32 -1.89
C ILE A 115 -1.31 4.27 -2.81
N LEU A 116 -2.02 3.17 -3.00
CA LEU A 116 -1.62 2.04 -3.81
C LEU A 116 -1.49 2.41 -5.30
N VAL A 117 -2.48 3.05 -5.90
CA VAL A 117 -2.46 3.45 -7.32
C VAL A 117 -1.40 4.52 -7.60
N ASN A 118 -1.30 5.54 -6.75
CA ASN A 118 -0.28 6.58 -6.89
C ASN A 118 1.12 6.03 -6.68
N SER A 119 1.27 4.96 -5.90
CA SER A 119 2.55 4.30 -5.74
C SER A 119 3.01 3.54 -7.00
N ILE A 120 2.10 3.14 -7.91
CA ILE A 120 2.41 2.49 -9.20
C ILE A 120 2.77 3.52 -10.29
N ARG A 121 2.07 4.67 -10.33
CA ARG A 121 2.12 5.63 -11.45
C ARG A 121 3.27 6.65 -11.39
N ARG A 122 4.23 6.49 -10.47
CA ARG A 122 5.44 7.33 -10.35
C ARG A 122 6.67 6.49 -10.69
#